data_AF-A0A846BXW9-F1
#
_entry.id   AF-A0A846BXW9-F1
#
_cell.length_a   1.000
_cell.length_b   1.000
_cell.length_c   1.000
_cell.angle_alpha   90.00
_cell.angle_beta   90.00
_cell.angle_gamma   90.00
#
_symmetry.space_group_name_H-M   'P 1'
#
loop_
_entity.id
_entity.type
_entity.pdbx_description
1 polymer ?
#
loop_
_entity_poly.entity_id
_entity_poly.type
_entity_poly.pdbx_seq_one_letter_code
_entity_poly.pdbx_strand_id
1 'polypeptide(L)'
;MELIQLLTQNLGVEDSQAMGGAGLLFQLAKDQLGEDDFSQVAQYIPGIGDMLQQAPQAGGILGALGGLASAMGGDAAEVGNLMSLAGGFSQLGLDTEMIVQFIPVILSFVQSQGGDEIKNLLENVLQ
;
A
#
# COMPACT_ATOMS: atom_id res chain seq x y z
N MET A 1 4.31 -1.86 -16.46
CA MET A 1 4.73 -1.79 -15.05
C MET A 1 5.62 -0.56 -14.82
N GLU A 2 5.14 0.63 -15.17
CA GLU A 2 5.91 1.88 -15.07
C GLU A 2 6.16 2.27 -13.61
N LEU A 3 5.15 2.13 -12.74
CA LEU A 3 5.31 2.32 -11.30
C LEU A 3 6.42 1.44 -10.70
N ILE A 4 6.48 0.17 -11.10
CA ILE A 4 7.53 -0.75 -10.61
C ILE A 4 8.90 -0.26 -11.05
N GLN A 5 9.06 0.18 -12.29
CA GLN A 5 10.33 0.75 -12.76
C GLN A 5 10.73 2.01 -12.00
N LEU A 6 9.77 2.87 -11.65
CA LEU A 6 10.04 4.06 -10.84
C LEU A 6 10.50 3.68 -9.43
N LEU A 7 9.84 2.71 -8.79
CA LEU A 7 10.22 2.22 -7.46
C LEU A 7 11.62 1.59 -7.47
N THR A 8 11.92 0.73 -8.44
CA THR A 8 13.23 0.07 -8.52
C THR A 8 14.35 1.05 -8.83
N GLN A 9 14.13 2.00 -9.75
CA GLN A 9 15.13 3.01 -10.10
C GLN A 9 15.37 4.03 -8.98
N ASN A 10 14.30 4.49 -8.31
CA ASN A 10 14.42 5.52 -7.29
C ASN A 10 14.90 4.98 -5.95
N LEU A 11 14.51 3.75 -5.60
CA LEU A 11 14.72 3.20 -4.26
C LEU A 11 15.74 2.05 -4.24
N GLY A 12 16.21 1.59 -5.40
CA GLY A 12 17.20 0.52 -5.50
C GLY A 12 16.71 -0.85 -5.06
N VAL A 13 15.38 -1.06 -5.03
CA VAL A 13 14.74 -2.33 -4.68
C VAL A 13 14.61 -3.25 -5.90
N GLU A 14 14.40 -4.54 -5.67
CA GLU A 14 14.13 -5.51 -6.75
C GLU A 14 12.67 -5.41 -7.25
N ASP A 15 12.40 -5.88 -8.48
CA ASP A 15 11.07 -5.88 -9.09
C ASP A 15 10.00 -6.55 -8.21
N SER A 16 10.35 -7.68 -7.58
CA SER A 16 9.47 -8.43 -6.66
C SER A 16 9.15 -7.63 -5.40
N GLN A 17 10.14 -6.93 -4.84
CA GLN A 17 10.00 -6.08 -3.67
C GLN A 17 9.16 -4.84 -3.97
N ALA A 18 9.40 -4.20 -5.13
CA ALA A 18 8.58 -3.10 -5.60
C ALA A 18 7.13 -3.52 -5.81
N MET A 19 6.90 -4.69 -6.43
CA MET A 19 5.55 -5.19 -6.69
C MET A 19 4.81 -5.54 -5.40
N GLY A 20 5.46 -6.28 -4.50
CA GLY A 20 4.87 -6.64 -3.21
C GLY A 20 4.64 -5.42 -2.30
N GLY A 21 5.61 -4.50 -2.22
CA GLY A 21 5.53 -3.31 -1.39
C GLY A 21 4.45 -2.33 -1.85
N ALA A 22 4.35 -2.10 -3.17
CA ALA A 22 3.25 -1.33 -3.74
C ALA A 22 1.91 -2.03 -3.51
N GLY A 23 1.86 -3.35 -3.68
CA GLY A 23 0.68 -4.17 -3.40
C GLY A 23 0.18 -4.03 -1.96
N LEU A 24 1.07 -4.02 -0.97
CA LEU A 24 0.71 -3.82 0.45
C LEU A 24 0.08 -2.45 0.69
N LEU A 25 0.64 -1.39 0.10
CA LEU A 25 0.11 -0.03 0.22
C LEU A 25 -1.25 0.12 -0.49
N PHE A 26 -1.40 -0.47 -1.68
CA PHE A 26 -2.68 -0.47 -2.37
C PHE A 26 -3.73 -1.32 -1.66
N GLN A 27 -3.33 -2.42 -1.02
CA GLN A 27 -4.25 -3.21 -0.20
C GLN A 27 -4.75 -2.41 1.00
N LEU A 28 -3.86 -1.71 1.71
CA LEU A 28 -4.28 -0.81 2.79
C LEU A 28 -5.23 0.28 2.28
N ALA A 29 -4.88 0.92 1.16
CA ALA A 29 -5.72 1.95 0.56
C ALA A 29 -7.10 1.40 0.17
N LYS A 30 -7.18 0.18 -0.38
CA LYS A 30 -8.43 -0.49 -0.69
C LYS A 30 -9.27 -0.71 0.57
N ASP A 31 -8.65 -1.16 1.65
CA ASP A 31 -9.34 -1.45 2.92
C ASP A 31 -9.86 -0.18 3.61
N GLN A 32 -9.15 0.95 3.46
CA GLN A 32 -9.53 2.24 4.04
C GLN A 32 -10.54 3.04 3.20
N LEU A 33 -10.35 3.08 1.88
CA LEU A 33 -11.22 3.82 0.95
C LEU A 33 -12.52 3.07 0.65
N GLY A 34 -12.51 1.75 0.75
CA GLY A 34 -13.60 0.91 0.27
C GLY A 34 -13.54 0.69 -1.26
N GLU A 35 -14.37 -0.23 -1.75
CA GLU A 35 -14.26 -0.74 -3.12
C GLU A 35 -14.57 0.32 -4.20
N ASP A 36 -15.53 1.21 -3.96
CA ASP A 36 -15.96 2.21 -4.94
C ASP A 36 -14.84 3.24 -5.19
N ASP A 37 -14.31 3.87 -4.14
CA ASP A 37 -13.24 4.87 -4.25
C ASP A 37 -11.91 4.25 -4.69
N PHE A 38 -11.58 3.04 -4.19
CA PHE A 38 -10.39 2.35 -4.67
C PHE A 38 -10.46 1.99 -6.15
N SER A 39 -11.64 1.65 -6.69
CA SER A 39 -11.80 1.38 -8.12
C SER A 39 -11.49 2.60 -8.98
N GLN A 40 -11.78 3.82 -8.48
CA GLN A 40 -11.41 5.07 -9.15
C GLN A 40 -9.90 5.28 -9.20
N VAL A 41 -9.16 4.80 -8.19
CA VAL A 41 -7.68 4.81 -8.18
C VAL A 41 -7.13 3.71 -9.11
N ALA A 42 -7.65 2.49 -8.98
CA ALA A 42 -7.17 1.30 -9.67
C ALA A 42 -7.20 1.41 -11.20
N GLN A 43 -8.21 2.08 -11.77
CA GLN A 43 -8.31 2.27 -13.22
C GLN A 43 -7.14 3.06 -13.83
N TYR A 44 -6.44 3.88 -13.03
CA TYR A 44 -5.29 4.68 -13.48
C TYR A 44 -3.94 3.99 -13.23
N ILE A 45 -3.94 2.79 -12.67
CA ILE A 45 -2.71 2.09 -12.24
C ILE A 45 -2.62 0.75 -12.97
N PRO A 46 -1.97 0.71 -14.15
CA PRO A 46 -1.77 -0.53 -14.89
C PRO A 46 -1.01 -1.57 -14.06
N GLY A 47 -1.59 -2.78 -13.94
CA GLY A 47 -0.99 -3.88 -13.19
C GLY A 47 -1.26 -3.85 -11.68
N ILE A 48 -2.16 -2.98 -11.19
CA ILE A 48 -2.52 -2.94 -9.76
C ILE A 48 -3.06 -4.29 -9.25
N GLY A 49 -3.78 -5.04 -10.09
CA GLY A 49 -4.25 -6.39 -9.76
C GLY A 49 -3.09 -7.34 -9.48
N ASP A 50 -2.06 -7.34 -10.32
CA ASP A 50 -0.86 -8.15 -10.13
C ASP A 50 -0.10 -7.74 -8.85
N MET A 51 -0.04 -6.44 -8.56
CA MET A 51 0.57 -5.92 -7.33
C MET A 51 -0.18 -6.43 -6.09
N LEU A 52 -1.51 -6.31 -6.07
CA LEU A 52 -2.34 -6.81 -4.97
C LEU A 52 -2.17 -8.32 -4.77
N GLN A 53 -2.04 -9.09 -5.86
CA GLN A 53 -1.82 -10.54 -5.79
C GLN A 53 -0.42 -10.91 -5.29
N GLN A 54 0.59 -10.10 -5.59
CA GLN A 54 1.98 -10.30 -5.16
C GLN A 54 2.29 -9.70 -3.79
N ALA A 55 1.39 -8.87 -3.25
CA ALA A 55 1.48 -8.40 -1.88
C ALA A 55 1.52 -9.60 -0.94
N PRO A 56 2.51 -9.68 -0.02
CA PRO A 56 2.47 -10.67 1.03
C PRO A 56 1.14 -10.57 1.75
N GLN A 57 0.43 -11.69 1.83
CA GLN A 57 -0.78 -11.74 2.61
C GLN A 57 -0.35 -11.50 4.06
N ALA A 58 -0.80 -10.41 4.68
CA ALA A 58 -0.79 -10.25 6.14
C ALA A 58 -1.75 -11.26 6.83
N GLY A 59 -1.98 -12.40 6.19
CA GLY A 59 -2.83 -13.52 6.55
C GLY A 59 -2.27 -14.22 7.76
N GLY A 60 -2.82 -13.85 8.91
CA GLY A 60 -2.49 -14.41 10.22
C GLY A 60 -2.55 -13.34 11.30
N ILE A 61 -2.14 -12.12 10.96
CA ILE A 61 -2.10 -11.00 11.90
C ILE A 61 -3.37 -10.16 11.78
N LEU A 62 -3.89 -9.88 10.58
CA LEU A 62 -5.13 -9.10 10.41
C LEU A 62 -6.36 -9.69 11.11
N GLY A 63 -6.49 -11.02 11.19
CA GLY A 63 -7.59 -11.66 11.93
C GLY A 63 -7.47 -11.52 13.46
N ALA A 64 -6.24 -11.56 13.97
CA ALA A 64 -5.96 -11.35 15.40
C ALA A 64 -6.02 -9.86 15.78
N LEU A 65 -5.53 -8.98 14.90
CA LEU A 65 -5.60 -7.53 15.05
C LEU A 65 -7.01 -6.99 14.87
N GLY A 66 -7.83 -7.54 13.96
CA GLY A 66 -9.24 -7.17 13.83
C GLY A 66 -10.05 -7.45 15.09
N GLY A 67 -9.73 -8.54 15.81
CA GLY A 67 -10.29 -8.85 17.12
C GLY A 67 -9.83 -7.89 18.23
N LEU A 68 -8.59 -7.40 18.18
CA LEU A 68 -8.03 -6.42 19.12
C LEU A 68 -8.47 -4.98 18.83
N ALA A 69 -8.53 -4.58 17.55
CA ALA A 69 -8.98 -3.27 17.10
C ALA A 69 -10.47 -3.04 17.44
N SER A 70 -11.29 -4.09 17.29
CA SER A 70 -12.70 -4.08 17.72
C SER A 70 -12.84 -3.92 19.23
N ALA A 71 -11.83 -4.31 20.02
CA ALA A 71 -11.85 -4.24 21.48
C ALA A 71 -11.23 -2.96 22.05
N MET A 72 -10.39 -2.24 21.28
CA MET A 72 -9.57 -1.12 21.78
C MET A 72 -9.95 0.26 21.19
N GLY A 73 -10.85 0.33 20.21
CA GLY A 73 -11.27 1.59 19.59
C GLY A 73 -10.33 2.07 18.48
N GLY A 74 -10.79 3.05 17.67
CA GLY A 74 -10.22 3.43 16.37
C GLY A 74 -8.72 3.71 16.31
N ASP A 75 -8.11 4.19 17.39
CA ASP A 75 -6.64 4.44 17.46
C ASP A 75 -5.81 3.15 17.34
N ALA A 76 -6.38 1.99 17.67
CA ALA A 76 -5.72 0.69 17.49
C ALA A 76 -5.68 0.24 16.02
N ALA A 77 -6.59 0.75 15.17
CA ALA A 77 -6.66 0.37 13.77
C ALA A 77 -5.48 0.96 12.98
N GLU A 78 -5.16 2.23 13.22
CA GLU A 78 -4.03 2.92 12.56
C GLU A 78 -2.69 2.31 12.94
N VAL A 79 -2.49 2.04 14.23
CA VAL A 79 -1.31 1.30 14.74
C VAL A 79 -1.25 -0.12 14.15
N GLY A 80 -2.40 -0.79 14.03
CA GLY A 80 -2.50 -2.11 13.40
C GLY A 80 -2.15 -2.12 11.92
N ASN A 81 -2.54 -1.09 11.17
CA ASN A 81 -2.22 -0.92 9.75
C ASN A 81 -0.72 -0.74 9.56
N LEU A 82 -0.10 0.14 10.36
CA LEU A 82 1.35 0.38 10.27
C LEU A 82 2.15 -0.87 10.64
N MET A 83 1.75 -1.61 11.68
CA MET A 83 2.37 -2.90 12.03
C MET A 83 2.20 -3.95 10.93
N SER A 84 1.03 -3.98 10.28
CA SER A 84 0.76 -4.91 9.18
C SER A 84 1.62 -4.61 7.97
N LEU A 85 1.76 -3.33 7.60
CA LEU A 85 2.68 -2.89 6.54
C LEU A 85 4.13 -3.24 6.90
N ALA A 86 4.57 -2.94 8.12
CA ALA A 86 5.92 -3.26 8.58
C ALA A 86 6.23 -4.76 8.50
N GLY A 87 5.26 -5.61 8.90
CA GLY A 87 5.36 -7.05 8.76
C GLY A 87 5.46 -7.50 7.30
N GLY A 88 4.62 -6.95 6.41
CA GLY A 88 4.65 -7.27 4.98
C GLY A 88 5.95 -6.83 4.30
N PHE A 89 6.44 -5.62 4.58
CA PHE A 89 7.72 -5.13 4.06
C PHE A 89 8.89 -5.99 4.57
N SER A 90 8.87 -6.38 5.85
CA SER A 90 9.89 -7.30 6.41
C SER A 90 9.89 -8.66 5.71
N GLN A 91 8.72 -9.20 5.35
CA GLN A 91 8.61 -10.45 4.59
C GLN A 91 9.20 -10.35 3.17
N LEU A 92 9.20 -9.14 2.59
CA LEU A 92 9.86 -8.85 1.32
C LEU A 92 11.37 -8.57 1.49
N GLY A 93 11.88 -8.65 2.71
CA GLY A 93 13.26 -8.26 3.03
C GLY A 93 13.51 -6.75 2.90
N LEU A 94 12.47 -5.94 3.01
CA LEU A 94 12.55 -4.48 2.99
C LEU A 94 12.50 -3.92 4.41
N ASP A 95 13.30 -2.88 4.66
CA ASP A 95 13.24 -2.11 5.89
C ASP A 95 11.94 -1.31 5.99
N THR A 96 11.48 -1.08 7.22
CA THR A 96 10.24 -0.32 7.47
C THR A 96 10.32 1.12 6.98
N GLU A 97 11.53 1.69 6.91
CA GLU A 97 11.79 3.01 6.33
C GLU A 97 11.43 3.07 4.83
N MET A 98 11.46 1.94 4.12
CA MET A 98 11.03 1.89 2.71
C MET A 98 9.55 2.21 2.54
N ILE A 99 8.69 1.97 3.55
CA ILE A 99 7.28 2.36 3.48
C ILE A 99 7.16 3.86 3.22
N VAL A 100 7.90 4.67 3.98
CA VAL A 100 7.91 6.13 3.87
C VAL A 100 8.50 6.60 2.54
N GLN A 101 9.40 5.81 1.93
CA GLN A 101 9.99 6.13 0.63
C GLN A 101 9.11 5.71 -0.56
N PHE A 102 8.32 4.64 -0.42
CA PHE A 102 7.40 4.16 -1.44
C PHE A 102 6.23 5.13 -1.65
N ILE A 103 5.66 5.65 -0.55
CA ILE A 103 4.49 6.53 -0.56
C ILE A 103 4.65 7.71 -1.54
N PRO A 104 5.67 8.57 -1.46
CA PRO A 104 5.79 9.72 -2.35
C PRO A 104 5.97 9.32 -3.82
N VAL A 105 6.64 8.19 -4.11
CA VAL A 105 6.80 7.68 -5.49
C VAL A 105 5.45 7.21 -6.04
N ILE A 106 4.67 6.49 -5.24
CA ILE A 106 3.32 6.04 -5.60
C ILE A 106 2.39 7.23 -5.80
N LEU A 107 2.35 8.18 -4.86
CA LEU A 107 1.50 9.37 -4.97
C LEU A 107 1.86 10.20 -6.21
N SER A 108 3.15 10.39 -6.49
CA SER A 108 3.60 11.09 -7.70
C SER A 108 3.17 10.35 -8.97
N PHE A 109 3.27 9.03 -9.01
CA PHE A 109 2.81 8.24 -10.15
C PHE A 109 1.29 8.35 -10.34
N VAL A 110 0.51 8.18 -9.26
CA VAL A 110 -0.96 8.29 -9.31
C VAL A 110 -1.39 9.68 -9.75
N GLN A 111 -0.72 10.73 -9.25
CA GLN A 111 -0.96 12.11 -9.70
C GLN A 111 -0.68 12.27 -11.20
N SER A 112 0.41 11.66 -11.71
CA SER A 112 0.74 11.72 -13.13
C SER A 112 -0.28 11.02 -14.02
N GLN A 113 -0.97 9.99 -13.52
CA GLN A 113 -1.93 9.20 -14.30
C GLN A 113 -3.38 9.68 -14.16
N GLY A 114 -3.79 10.07 -12.96
CA GLY A 114 -5.18 10.40 -12.62
C GLY A 114 -5.40 11.84 -12.13
N GLY A 115 -4.32 12.62 -11.95
CA GLY A 115 -4.40 13.99 -11.44
C GLY A 115 -4.51 14.10 -9.91
N ASP A 116 -4.64 15.33 -9.42
CA ASP A 116 -4.65 15.63 -7.98
C ASP A 116 -5.81 14.99 -7.22
N GLU A 117 -6.98 14.87 -7.85
CA GLU A 117 -8.16 14.25 -7.22
C GLU A 117 -7.88 12.80 -6.82
N ILE A 118 -7.35 12.00 -7.76
CA ILE A 118 -7.03 10.59 -7.53
C ILE A 118 -5.86 10.44 -6.56
N LYS A 119 -4.85 11.31 -6.68
CA LYS A 119 -3.74 11.37 -5.72
C LYS A 119 -4.26 11.62 -4.30
N ASN A 120 -5.17 12.58 -4.11
CA ASN A 120 -5.68 12.96 -2.80
C ASN A 120 -6.48 11.82 -2.13
N LEU A 121 -7.22 11.02 -2.91
CA LEU A 121 -7.87 9.81 -2.38
C LEU A 121 -6.85 8.89 -1.70
N LEU A 122 -5.74 8.62 -2.39
CA LEU A 122 -4.70 7.75 -1.87
C LEU A 122 -3.87 8.42 -0.77
N GLU A 123 -3.61 9.71 -0.87
CA GLU A 123 -2.85 10.49 0.10
C GLU A 123 -3.52 10.50 1.47
N ASN A 124 -4.85 10.69 1.52
CA ASN A 124 -5.62 10.73 2.77
C ASN A 124 -5.55 9.44 3.60
N VAL A 125 -5.20 8.31 2.97
CA VAL A 125 -5.14 6.99 3.64
C VAL A 125 -3.71 6.50 3.87
N LEU A 126 -2.72 7.12 3.21
CA LEU A 126 -1.31 6.75 3.33
C LEU A 126 -0.47 7.74 4.15
N GLN A 127 -1.03 8.90 4.53
CA GLN A 127 -0.36 9.92 5.35
C GLN A 127 -0.55 9.73 6.85
#